data_AF-A0A1H4FGQ6-F1
#
_entry.id   AF-A0A1H4FGQ6-F1
#
_cell.length_a   1.000
_cell.length_b   1.000
_cell.length_c   1.000
_cell.angle_alpha   90.00
_cell.angle_beta   90.00
_cell.angle_gamma   90.00
#
_symmetry.space_group_name_H-M   'P 1'
#
loop_
_entity.id
_entity.type
_entity.pdbx_description
1 polymer ?
#
loop_
_entity_poly.entity_id
_entity_poly.type
_entity_poly.pdbx_seq_one_letter_code
_entity_poly.pdbx_strand_id
1 'polypeptide(L)'
;MIEIFANDIRSALKNQCYFSALSLALTLPDICGKAEYPNKQVAERYISWYDKYIGAYVKNEGSFGQSPYLSGEMVYNLRNTYLHQGSPNVDASKVKEETNQVDKFILSLGDGTKIHEMTFSVNVGAVAFRTILVDITYLCSVLCDCSLAYYRENVEKFVFEFNIIPQGYLFGKDSPLDVGPNDGDPIGNVINKKLLATGNNVQIAGNLTQHIMNISAQTLTGKALLQNNQPSIEKNAPAKPTPSKKELQFRSFFGQTFKEKKYKDKKEQIIEAVLTSKTKTQLNSKLTKIFPGVDVKIILKRLQSKIKDWPGQ
;
A
#
# COMPACT_ATOMS: atom_id res chain seq x y z
N MET A 1 -12.89 -10.50 -3.18
CA MET A 1 -12.04 -10.29 -4.39
C MET A 1 -11.79 -11.59 -5.13
N ILE A 2 -11.20 -12.60 -4.48
CA ILE A 2 -10.85 -13.88 -5.11
C ILE A 2 -12.05 -14.53 -5.81
N GLU A 3 -13.25 -14.42 -5.24
CA GLU A 3 -14.50 -14.88 -5.88
C GLU A 3 -14.81 -14.20 -7.21
N ILE A 4 -14.57 -12.90 -7.32
CA ILE A 4 -14.75 -12.14 -8.57
C ILE A 4 -13.74 -12.66 -9.61
N PHE A 5 -12.46 -12.75 -9.25
CA PHE A 5 -11.42 -13.24 -10.17
C PHE A 5 -11.70 -14.68 -10.62
N ALA A 6 -12.10 -15.56 -9.72
CA ALA A 6 -12.45 -16.93 -10.08
C ALA A 6 -13.66 -16.99 -11.02
N ASN A 7 -14.67 -16.14 -10.82
CA ASN A 7 -15.81 -16.04 -11.72
C ASN A 7 -15.43 -15.48 -13.09
N ASP A 8 -14.55 -14.49 -13.15
CA ASP A 8 -14.03 -13.93 -14.41
C ASP A 8 -13.21 -14.96 -15.18
N ILE A 9 -12.32 -15.70 -14.49
CA ILE A 9 -11.53 -16.80 -15.08
C ILE A 9 -12.47 -17.87 -15.65
N ARG A 10 -13.44 -18.34 -14.87
CA ARG A 10 -14.41 -19.36 -15.32
C ARG A 10 -15.24 -18.86 -16.50
N SER A 11 -15.63 -17.59 -16.50
CA SER A 11 -16.33 -16.97 -17.63
C SER A 11 -15.45 -16.90 -18.88
N ALA A 12 -14.17 -16.56 -18.73
CA ALA A 12 -13.21 -16.56 -19.83
C ALA A 12 -13.01 -17.98 -20.40
N LEU A 13 -12.84 -19.00 -19.55
CA LEU A 13 -12.75 -20.40 -19.98
C LEU A 13 -14.01 -20.85 -20.73
N LYS A 14 -15.21 -20.54 -20.21
CA LYS A 14 -16.49 -20.86 -20.86
C LYS A 14 -16.59 -20.25 -22.27
N ASN A 15 -16.00 -19.08 -22.48
CA ASN A 15 -15.95 -18.40 -23.77
C ASN A 15 -14.66 -18.67 -24.55
N GLN A 16 -13.91 -19.73 -24.22
CA GLN A 16 -12.67 -20.14 -24.89
C GLN A 16 -11.58 -19.05 -24.93
N CYS A 17 -11.66 -18.07 -24.02
CA CYS A 17 -10.68 -17.00 -23.86
C CYS A 17 -9.50 -17.48 -22.99
N TYR A 18 -8.85 -18.57 -23.40
CA TYR A 18 -7.87 -19.30 -22.59
C TYR A 18 -6.68 -18.46 -22.13
N PHE A 19 -6.16 -17.60 -23.00
CA PHE A 19 -5.04 -16.71 -22.68
C PHE A 19 -5.42 -15.66 -21.62
N SER A 20 -6.65 -15.14 -21.68
CA SER A 20 -7.18 -14.23 -20.67
C SER A 20 -7.44 -14.94 -19.34
N ALA A 21 -7.97 -16.15 -19.40
CA ALA A 21 -8.18 -16.98 -18.21
C ALA A 21 -6.86 -17.30 -17.51
N LEU A 22 -5.86 -17.76 -18.28
CA LEU A 22 -4.54 -18.13 -17.76
C LEU A 22 -3.81 -16.93 -17.17
N SER A 23 -3.85 -15.76 -17.83
CA SER A 23 -3.19 -14.56 -17.34
C SER A 23 -3.69 -14.16 -15.94
N LEU A 24 -5.00 -14.17 -15.75
CA LEU A 24 -5.62 -13.84 -14.47
C LEU A 24 -5.42 -14.95 -13.43
N ALA A 25 -5.56 -16.22 -13.82
CA ALA A 25 -5.35 -17.36 -12.93
C ALA A 25 -3.94 -17.41 -12.35
N LEU A 26 -2.92 -17.13 -13.17
CA LEU A 26 -1.51 -17.11 -12.74
C LEU A 26 -1.22 -16.05 -11.67
N THR A 27 -2.10 -15.06 -11.47
CA THR A 27 -1.97 -14.06 -10.39
C THR A 27 -2.50 -14.54 -9.04
N LEU A 28 -3.33 -15.59 -9.00
CA LEU A 28 -3.98 -16.03 -7.77
C LEU A 28 -2.97 -16.51 -6.70
N PRO A 29 -1.91 -17.27 -7.03
CA PRO A 29 -0.89 -17.63 -6.05
C PRO A 29 -0.07 -16.43 -5.54
N ASP A 30 0.06 -15.34 -6.31
CA ASP A 30 0.67 -14.10 -5.80
C ASP A 30 -0.17 -13.47 -4.70
N ILE A 31 -1.49 -13.43 -4.89
CA ILE A 31 -2.43 -12.82 -3.95
C ILE A 31 -2.50 -13.67 -2.68
N CYS A 32 -2.68 -14.98 -2.84
CA CYS A 32 -2.77 -15.90 -1.71
C CYS A 32 -1.43 -16.05 -0.99
N GLY A 33 -0.32 -16.09 -1.73
CA GLY A 33 1.03 -16.10 -1.16
C GLY A 33 1.36 -14.82 -0.39
N LYS A 34 0.89 -13.64 -0.84
CA LYS A 34 1.02 -12.39 -0.06
C LYS A 34 0.24 -12.46 1.26
N ALA A 35 -0.96 -13.05 1.24
CA ALA A 35 -1.77 -13.20 2.44
C ALA A 35 -1.15 -14.20 3.44
N GLU A 36 -0.65 -15.35 2.97
CA GLU A 36 -0.04 -16.38 3.82
C GLU A 36 1.37 -15.97 4.31
N TYR A 37 2.16 -15.35 3.44
CA TYR A 37 3.57 -15.04 3.70
C TYR A 37 3.91 -13.56 3.42
N PRO A 38 3.37 -12.61 4.20
CA PRO A 38 3.47 -11.17 3.91
C PRO A 38 4.91 -10.63 3.93
N ASN A 39 5.80 -11.27 4.69
CA ASN A 39 7.19 -10.84 4.87
C ASN A 39 8.18 -11.50 3.90
N LYS A 40 7.71 -12.44 3.06
CA LYS A 40 8.55 -13.14 2.08
C LYS A 40 8.61 -12.38 0.75
N GLN A 41 9.71 -12.57 0.01
CA GLN A 41 9.84 -12.02 -1.33
C GLN A 41 8.80 -12.62 -2.27
N VAL A 42 8.46 -11.89 -3.35
CA VAL A 42 7.38 -12.24 -4.29
C VAL A 42 7.51 -13.65 -4.84
N ALA A 43 8.70 -14.04 -5.30
CA ALA A 43 8.96 -15.39 -5.79
C ALA A 43 8.75 -16.45 -4.70
N GLU A 44 9.35 -16.22 -3.52
CA GLU A 44 9.33 -17.18 -2.44
C GLU A 44 7.90 -17.43 -1.92
N ARG A 45 7.10 -16.37 -1.75
CA ARG A 45 5.71 -16.50 -1.30
C ARG A 45 4.81 -17.19 -2.33
N TYR A 46 5.04 -16.94 -3.62
CA TYR A 46 4.30 -17.59 -4.71
C TYR A 46 4.57 -19.09 -4.71
N ILE A 47 5.86 -19.45 -4.78
CA ILE A 47 6.32 -20.84 -4.85
C ILE A 47 5.88 -21.59 -3.59
N SER A 48 6.12 -21.00 -2.40
CA SER A 48 5.73 -21.62 -1.13
C SER A 48 4.22 -21.85 -1.02
N TRP A 49 3.40 -20.95 -1.55
CA TRP A 49 1.94 -21.14 -1.53
C TRP A 49 1.51 -22.20 -2.53
N TYR A 50 1.99 -22.12 -3.77
CA TYR A 50 1.66 -23.11 -4.80
C TYR A 50 2.05 -24.53 -4.36
N ASP A 51 3.29 -24.73 -3.89
CA ASP A 51 3.77 -26.05 -3.50
C ASP A 51 2.97 -26.62 -2.32
N LYS A 52 2.59 -25.77 -1.36
CA LYS A 52 1.80 -26.18 -0.18
C LYS A 52 0.37 -26.58 -0.53
N TYR A 53 -0.32 -25.80 -1.35
CA TYR A 53 -1.76 -25.96 -1.58
C TYR A 53 -2.12 -26.69 -2.88
N ILE A 54 -1.17 -26.82 -3.80
CA ILE A 54 -1.36 -27.47 -5.11
C ILE A 54 -0.29 -28.54 -5.33
N GLY A 55 0.99 -28.16 -5.27
CA GLY A 55 2.11 -29.05 -5.60
C GLY A 55 2.18 -30.32 -4.76
N ALA A 56 1.72 -30.28 -3.50
CA ALA A 56 1.62 -31.44 -2.61
C ALA A 56 0.80 -32.61 -3.19
N TYR A 57 -0.13 -32.34 -4.12
CA TYR A 57 -0.96 -33.36 -4.77
C TYR A 57 -0.46 -33.74 -6.17
N VAL A 58 0.46 -32.97 -6.74
CA VAL A 58 0.98 -33.14 -8.11
C VAL A 58 2.28 -33.96 -8.11
N LYS A 59 3.06 -33.87 -7.04
CA LYS A 59 4.31 -34.62 -6.89
C LYS A 59 4.03 -36.12 -6.68
N ASN A 60 4.07 -36.90 -7.76
CA ASN A 60 3.98 -38.35 -7.71
C ASN A 60 5.36 -38.97 -7.47
N GLU A 61 5.56 -39.58 -6.29
CA GLU A 61 6.74 -40.41 -5.99
C GLU A 61 6.56 -41.84 -6.52
N GLY A 62 6.28 -41.98 -7.82
CA GLY A 62 6.05 -43.27 -8.46
C GLY A 62 7.32 -44.12 -8.60
N SER A 63 7.13 -45.45 -8.70
CA SER A 63 8.19 -46.48 -8.71
C SER A 63 9.17 -46.46 -9.90
N PHE A 64 9.05 -45.50 -10.84
CA PHE A 64 9.82 -45.44 -12.09
C PHE A 64 10.78 -44.24 -12.18
N GLY A 65 11.07 -43.59 -11.04
CA GLY A 65 11.94 -42.40 -10.97
C GLY A 65 11.15 -41.09 -10.92
N GLN A 66 11.84 -39.98 -10.66
CA GLN A 66 11.22 -38.66 -10.62
C GLN A 66 10.94 -38.16 -12.05
N SER A 67 9.70 -38.31 -12.51
CA SER A 67 9.19 -37.58 -13.67
C SER A 67 9.12 -36.08 -13.37
N PRO A 68 9.24 -35.20 -14.39
CA PRO A 68 8.91 -33.79 -14.21
C PRO A 68 7.48 -33.67 -13.70
N TYR A 69 7.21 -32.62 -12.95
CA TYR A 69 5.89 -32.29 -12.45
C TYR A 69 5.72 -30.78 -12.42
N LEU A 70 4.49 -30.30 -12.45
CA LEU A 70 4.22 -28.87 -12.44
C LEU A 70 4.49 -28.24 -11.06
N SER A 71 5.75 -27.91 -10.77
CA SER A 71 6.16 -27.32 -9.49
C SER A 71 5.82 -25.82 -9.40
N GLY A 72 5.77 -25.28 -8.18
CA GLY A 72 5.55 -23.86 -7.94
C GLY A 72 6.60 -22.98 -8.60
N GLU A 73 7.84 -23.46 -8.72
CA GLU A 73 8.91 -22.74 -9.44
C GLU A 73 8.63 -22.69 -10.95
N MET A 74 8.16 -23.79 -11.56
CA MET A 74 7.76 -23.81 -12.97
C MET A 74 6.57 -22.88 -13.24
N VAL A 75 5.55 -22.90 -12.39
CA VAL A 75 4.36 -22.04 -12.57
C VAL A 75 4.70 -20.57 -12.32
N TYR A 76 5.57 -20.28 -11.34
CA TYR A 76 6.08 -18.93 -11.13
C TYR A 76 6.89 -18.43 -12.34
N ASN A 77 7.72 -19.29 -12.92
CA ASN A 77 8.46 -18.99 -14.14
C ASN A 77 7.51 -18.72 -15.31
N LEU A 78 6.53 -19.61 -15.54
CA LEU A 78 5.47 -19.43 -16.54
C LEU A 78 4.74 -18.10 -16.35
N ARG A 79 4.38 -17.73 -15.12
CA ARG A 79 3.76 -16.44 -14.80
C ARG A 79 4.64 -15.28 -15.23
N ASN A 80 5.95 -15.33 -15.00
CA ASN A 80 6.86 -14.25 -15.38
C ASN A 80 7.05 -14.15 -16.90
N THR A 81 7.29 -15.26 -17.59
CA THR A 81 7.45 -15.28 -19.06
C THR A 81 6.15 -14.88 -19.75
N TYR A 82 5.01 -15.37 -19.26
CA TYR A 82 3.70 -15.07 -19.81
C TYR A 82 3.33 -13.59 -19.62
N LEU A 83 3.41 -13.06 -18.39
CA LEU A 83 2.93 -11.71 -18.10
C LEU A 83 3.92 -10.60 -18.47
N HIS A 84 5.23 -10.85 -18.46
CA HIS A 84 6.24 -9.82 -18.69
C HIS A 84 6.93 -9.93 -20.06
N GLN A 85 6.86 -11.09 -20.71
CA GLN A 85 7.49 -11.32 -22.01
C GLN A 85 6.48 -11.73 -23.10
N GLY A 86 5.22 -11.98 -22.75
CA GLY A 86 4.20 -12.45 -23.69
C GLY A 86 4.44 -13.86 -24.21
N SER A 87 5.27 -14.66 -23.52
CA SER A 87 5.67 -16.00 -23.95
C SER A 87 5.01 -17.07 -23.08
N PRO A 88 4.10 -17.91 -23.63
CA PRO A 88 3.41 -18.96 -22.89
C PRO A 88 4.28 -20.22 -22.75
N ASN A 89 5.46 -20.05 -22.19
CA ASN A 89 6.47 -21.10 -22.05
C ASN A 89 7.26 -20.96 -20.74
N VAL A 90 7.93 -22.02 -20.31
CA VAL A 90 8.83 -22.01 -19.14
C VAL A 90 10.27 -21.89 -19.62
N ASP A 91 11.03 -20.99 -19.00
CA ASP A 91 12.49 -20.93 -19.10
C ASP A 91 13.10 -21.94 -18.12
N ALA A 92 13.35 -23.15 -18.62
CA ALA A 92 13.88 -24.27 -17.84
C ALA A 92 15.25 -23.97 -17.19
N SER A 93 16.04 -23.06 -17.77
CA SER A 93 17.35 -22.68 -17.19
C SER A 93 17.23 -21.96 -15.84
N LYS A 94 16.03 -21.46 -15.52
CA LYS A 94 15.71 -20.80 -14.24
C LYS A 94 15.01 -21.72 -13.25
N VAL A 95 14.79 -22.99 -13.59
CA VAL A 95 14.24 -24.01 -12.69
C VAL A 95 15.40 -24.75 -12.03
N LYS A 96 15.40 -24.81 -10.70
CA LYS A 96 16.52 -25.35 -9.92
C LYS A 96 16.49 -26.86 -9.84
N GLU A 97 15.31 -27.44 -9.72
CA GLU A 97 15.17 -28.90 -9.63
C GLU A 97 15.42 -29.51 -11.01
N GLU A 98 16.50 -30.31 -11.14
CA GLU A 98 16.93 -30.86 -12.43
C GLU A 98 15.85 -31.68 -13.12
N THR A 99 15.01 -32.39 -12.38
CA THR A 99 13.88 -33.18 -12.91
C THR A 99 12.84 -32.32 -13.61
N ASN A 100 12.70 -31.06 -13.17
CA ASN A 100 11.76 -30.08 -13.68
C ASN A 100 12.37 -29.13 -14.73
N GLN A 101 13.66 -29.29 -15.04
CA GLN A 101 14.29 -28.67 -16.21
C GLN A 101 13.83 -29.41 -17.47
N VAL A 102 12.63 -29.06 -17.94
CA VAL A 102 12.00 -29.67 -19.11
C VAL A 102 12.53 -29.09 -20.42
N ASP A 103 12.73 -29.93 -21.42
CA ASP A 103 13.10 -29.53 -22.77
C ASP A 103 11.91 -28.94 -23.54
N LYS A 104 10.69 -29.39 -23.21
CA LYS A 104 9.46 -28.89 -23.82
C LYS A 104 8.35 -28.72 -22.80
N PHE A 105 7.81 -27.51 -22.76
CA PHE A 105 6.61 -27.18 -21.99
C PHE A 105 5.48 -26.88 -22.99
N ILE A 106 4.37 -27.60 -22.86
CA ILE A 106 3.23 -27.49 -23.79
C ILE A 106 2.00 -27.10 -22.98
N LEU A 107 1.33 -26.04 -23.41
CA LEU A 107 -0.01 -25.71 -22.94
C LEU A 107 -1.04 -26.21 -23.95
N SER A 108 -1.96 -27.07 -23.52
CA SER A 108 -3.11 -27.47 -24.33
C SER A 108 -4.32 -26.60 -24.03
N LEU A 109 -5.09 -26.29 -25.08
CA LEU A 109 -6.39 -25.63 -24.97
C LEU A 109 -7.44 -26.72 -24.82
N GLY A 110 -7.97 -26.88 -23.61
CA GLY A 110 -8.90 -27.96 -23.31
C GLY A 110 -10.20 -27.85 -24.11
N ASP A 111 -10.58 -28.92 -24.79
CA ASP A 111 -11.84 -29.06 -25.53
C ASP A 111 -12.95 -29.76 -24.71
N GLY A 112 -12.69 -30.01 -23.42
CA GLY A 112 -13.53 -30.80 -22.53
C GLY A 112 -13.00 -32.22 -22.28
N THR A 113 -11.97 -32.65 -23.01
CA THR A 113 -11.25 -33.89 -22.70
C THR A 113 -10.52 -33.74 -21.36
N LYS A 114 -10.70 -34.70 -20.45
CA LYS A 114 -10.07 -34.68 -19.11
C LYS A 114 -8.60 -35.11 -19.16
N ILE A 115 -7.77 -34.32 -19.84
CA ILE A 115 -6.31 -34.41 -19.71
C ILE A 115 -5.92 -33.28 -18.76
N HIS A 116 -5.36 -33.63 -17.61
CA HIS A 116 -4.96 -32.64 -16.60
C HIS A 116 -3.51 -32.22 -16.83
N GLU A 117 -2.62 -33.20 -16.79
CA GLU A 117 -1.19 -33.09 -17.01
C GLU A 117 -0.72 -34.40 -17.64
N MET A 118 0.22 -34.31 -18.58
CA MET A 118 0.92 -35.47 -19.13
C MET A 118 2.41 -35.19 -19.13
N THR A 119 3.17 -36.11 -18.57
CA THR A 119 4.63 -36.03 -18.53
C THR A 119 5.21 -37.15 -19.38
N PHE A 120 6.26 -36.82 -20.11
CA PHE A 120 6.96 -37.76 -20.97
C PHE A 120 8.45 -37.55 -20.80
N SER A 121 9.17 -38.63 -20.53
CA SER A 121 10.62 -38.61 -20.41
C SER A 121 11.21 -39.75 -21.23
N VAL A 122 12.15 -39.43 -22.11
CA VAL A 122 12.88 -40.42 -22.91
C VAL A 122 14.37 -40.22 -22.70
N ASN A 123 15.07 -41.32 -22.46
CA ASN A 123 16.52 -41.34 -22.39
C ASN A 123 17.07 -42.04 -23.64
N VAL A 124 17.94 -41.36 -24.38
CA VAL A 124 18.68 -41.94 -25.51
C VAL A 124 20.18 -41.83 -25.19
N GLY A 125 20.75 -42.93 -24.68
CA GLY A 125 22.12 -42.93 -24.17
C GLY A 125 22.27 -41.99 -22.98
N ALA A 126 23.16 -40.99 -23.09
CA ALA A 126 23.38 -39.97 -22.06
C ALA A 126 22.45 -38.75 -22.16
N VAL A 127 21.60 -38.69 -23.19
CA VAL A 127 20.68 -37.56 -23.41
C VAL A 127 19.32 -37.91 -22.83
N ALA A 128 18.84 -37.07 -21.92
CA ALA A 128 17.46 -37.08 -21.45
C ALA A 128 16.66 -36.03 -22.22
N PHE A 129 15.43 -36.37 -22.59
CA PHE A 129 14.44 -35.45 -23.13
C PHE A 129 13.19 -35.50 -22.27
N ARG A 130 12.79 -34.37 -21.69
CA ARG A 130 11.69 -34.24 -20.74
C ARG A 130 10.64 -33.28 -21.29
N THR A 131 9.39 -33.69 -21.28
CA THR A 131 8.25 -32.88 -21.69
C THR A 131 7.17 -32.90 -20.62
N ILE A 132 6.56 -31.74 -20.42
CA ILE A 132 5.30 -31.60 -19.69
C ILE A 132 4.26 -30.95 -20.60
N LEU A 133 3.08 -31.55 -20.63
CA LEU A 133 1.87 -30.99 -21.23
C LEU A 133 0.89 -30.67 -20.12
N VAL A 134 0.42 -29.44 -20.08
CA VAL A 134 -0.52 -28.95 -19.08
C VAL A 134 -1.76 -28.40 -19.77
N ASP A 135 -2.92 -28.85 -19.34
CA ASP A 135 -4.18 -28.31 -19.83
C ASP A 135 -4.51 -26.98 -19.15
N ILE A 136 -4.77 -25.94 -19.94
CA ILE A 136 -5.05 -24.59 -19.42
C ILE A 136 -6.35 -24.58 -18.60
N THR A 137 -7.37 -25.31 -19.03
CA THR A 137 -8.65 -25.36 -18.31
C THR A 137 -8.47 -26.03 -16.95
N TYR A 138 -7.70 -27.12 -16.89
CA TYR A 138 -7.34 -27.78 -15.65
C TYR A 138 -6.52 -26.87 -14.73
N LEU A 139 -5.42 -26.29 -15.22
CA LEU A 139 -4.55 -25.42 -14.43
C LEU A 139 -5.32 -24.23 -13.85
N CYS A 140 -6.13 -23.56 -14.68
CA CYS A 140 -6.94 -22.43 -14.24
C CYS A 140 -7.98 -22.85 -13.19
N SER A 141 -8.63 -23.99 -13.38
CA SER A 141 -9.61 -24.52 -12.42
C SER A 141 -8.97 -24.83 -11.06
N VAL A 142 -7.82 -25.53 -11.05
CA VAL A 142 -7.10 -25.85 -9.82
C VAL A 142 -6.64 -24.59 -9.09
N LEU A 143 -6.07 -23.62 -9.83
CA LEU A 143 -5.68 -22.33 -9.26
C LEU A 143 -6.88 -21.61 -8.63
N CYS A 144 -8.02 -21.59 -9.31
CA CYS A 144 -9.25 -21.00 -8.77
C CYS A 144 -9.73 -21.71 -7.51
N ASP A 145 -9.85 -23.03 -7.56
CA ASP A 145 -10.48 -23.81 -6.50
C ASP A 145 -9.63 -23.79 -5.22
N CYS A 146 -8.31 -23.99 -5.34
CA CYS A 146 -7.40 -23.89 -4.19
C CYS A 146 -7.35 -22.47 -3.63
N SER A 147 -7.37 -21.44 -4.47
CA SER A 147 -7.36 -20.04 -4.01
C SER A 147 -8.67 -19.67 -3.31
N LEU A 148 -9.82 -20.15 -3.82
CA LEU A 148 -11.12 -19.95 -3.20
C LEU A 148 -11.22 -20.66 -1.84
N ALA A 149 -10.78 -21.91 -1.77
CA ALA A 149 -10.76 -22.67 -0.52
C ALA A 149 -9.89 -21.94 0.51
N TYR A 150 -8.65 -21.60 0.14
CA TYR A 150 -7.75 -20.85 1.01
C TYR A 150 -8.32 -19.51 1.45
N TYR A 151 -8.93 -18.74 0.52
CA TYR A 151 -9.55 -17.46 0.85
C TYR A 151 -10.68 -17.60 1.87
N ARG A 152 -11.58 -18.58 1.70
CA ARG A 152 -12.72 -18.81 2.59
C ARG A 152 -12.30 -19.18 4.02
N GLU A 153 -11.20 -19.90 4.15
CA GLU A 153 -10.66 -20.34 5.44
C GLU A 153 -9.80 -19.29 6.13
N ASN A 154 -9.39 -18.23 5.42
CA ASN A 154 -8.40 -17.27 5.90
C ASN A 154 -8.76 -15.82 5.55
N VAL A 155 -10.06 -15.48 5.51
CA VAL A 155 -10.58 -14.18 5.03
C VAL A 155 -9.89 -13.01 5.76
N GLU A 156 -9.60 -13.18 7.05
CA GLU A 156 -8.94 -12.20 7.92
C GLU A 156 -7.50 -11.85 7.51
N LYS A 157 -6.82 -12.72 6.74
CA LYS A 157 -5.47 -12.46 6.22
C LYS A 157 -5.48 -11.56 4.99
N PHE A 158 -6.64 -11.33 4.38
CA PHE A 158 -6.75 -10.56 3.15
C PHE A 158 -7.17 -9.13 3.45
N VAL A 159 -6.35 -8.19 2.97
CA VAL A 159 -6.69 -6.77 2.93
C VAL A 159 -6.73 -6.35 1.48
N PHE A 160 -7.89 -5.88 1.04
CA PHE A 160 -8.10 -5.37 -0.30
C PHE A 160 -8.51 -3.91 -0.24
N GLU A 161 -7.75 -3.05 -0.89
CA GLU A 161 -8.11 -1.64 -1.08
C GLU A 161 -8.71 -1.49 -2.48
N PHE A 162 -9.93 -0.98 -2.57
CA PHE A 162 -10.64 -0.79 -3.84
C PHE A 162 -11.18 0.60 -4.00
N ASN A 163 -11.06 1.11 -5.22
CA ASN A 163 -11.72 2.34 -5.68
C ASN A 163 -12.36 2.05 -7.05
N ILE A 164 -13.29 1.09 -7.10
CA ILE A 164 -13.98 0.67 -8.32
C ILE A 164 -15.48 0.89 -8.12
N ILE A 165 -16.10 1.70 -8.98
CA ILE A 165 -17.53 1.97 -8.99
C ILE A 165 -18.02 1.69 -10.42
N PRO A 166 -19.01 0.79 -10.63
CA PRO A 166 -19.54 0.57 -11.96
C PRO A 166 -20.20 1.86 -12.46
N GLN A 167 -20.00 2.20 -13.74
CA GLN A 167 -20.49 3.46 -14.30
C GLN A 167 -22.01 3.66 -14.13
N GLY A 168 -22.79 2.57 -14.13
CA GLY A 168 -24.23 2.63 -13.86
C GLY A 168 -24.58 3.17 -12.48
N TYR A 169 -23.70 3.03 -11.48
CA TYR A 169 -23.87 3.65 -10.15
C TYR A 169 -23.46 5.11 -10.11
N LEU A 170 -22.80 5.64 -11.15
CA LEU A 170 -22.51 7.08 -11.22
C LEU A 170 -23.74 7.87 -11.72
N PHE A 171 -24.61 7.23 -12.52
CA PHE A 171 -25.66 7.91 -13.29
C PHE A 171 -27.05 7.25 -13.25
N GLY A 172 -27.22 6.15 -12.51
CA GLY A 172 -28.48 5.40 -12.39
C GLY A 172 -29.35 5.83 -11.21
N LYS A 173 -30.63 5.41 -11.19
CA LYS A 173 -31.59 5.69 -10.11
C LYS A 173 -31.14 5.21 -8.71
N ASP A 174 -30.20 4.27 -8.67
CA ASP A 174 -29.61 3.70 -7.45
C ASP A 174 -28.19 4.25 -7.20
N SER A 175 -27.87 5.43 -7.75
CA SER A 175 -26.58 6.08 -7.55
C SER A 175 -26.39 6.42 -6.07
N PRO A 176 -25.32 5.93 -5.41
CA PRO A 176 -24.99 6.35 -4.05
C PRO A 176 -24.58 7.84 -3.98
N LEU A 177 -24.44 8.54 -5.12
CA LEU A 177 -24.27 9.98 -5.17
C LEU A 177 -25.60 10.74 -4.98
N ASP A 178 -26.75 10.09 -5.19
CA ASP A 178 -28.08 10.68 -4.96
C ASP A 178 -28.48 10.62 -3.48
N VAL A 179 -27.79 9.80 -2.68
CA VAL A 179 -27.92 9.75 -1.21
C VAL A 179 -26.77 10.57 -0.63
N GLY A 180 -27.06 11.77 -0.12
CA GLY A 180 -26.05 12.56 0.59
C GLY A 180 -25.39 11.72 1.70
N PRO A 181 -24.07 11.82 1.92
CA PRO A 181 -23.38 10.97 2.88
C PRO A 181 -23.97 11.17 4.28
N ASN A 182 -24.52 10.09 4.85
CA ASN A 182 -24.96 10.07 6.26
C ASN A 182 -23.78 10.21 7.25
N ASP A 183 -22.54 10.06 6.75
CA ASP A 183 -21.32 9.87 7.53
C ASP A 183 -20.37 11.11 7.52
N GLY A 184 -20.92 12.32 7.39
CA GLY A 184 -20.13 13.57 7.51
C GLY A 184 -19.36 13.96 6.23
N ASP A 185 -18.10 14.44 6.38
CA ASP A 185 -17.26 14.94 5.27
C ASP A 185 -15.94 14.15 5.10
N PRO A 186 -16.00 12.91 4.58
CA PRO A 186 -14.80 12.06 4.42
C PRO A 186 -13.72 12.68 3.54
N ILE A 187 -14.08 13.38 2.45
CA ILE A 187 -13.11 14.03 1.57
C ILE A 187 -12.44 15.20 2.28
N GLY A 188 -13.22 16.08 2.93
CA GLY A 188 -12.67 17.17 3.73
C GLY A 188 -11.76 16.67 4.86
N ASN A 189 -12.13 15.58 5.54
CA ASN A 189 -11.32 14.96 6.59
C ASN A 189 -9.95 14.48 6.07
N VAL A 190 -9.92 13.80 4.92
CA VAL A 190 -8.67 13.34 4.30
C VAL A 190 -7.79 14.52 3.90
N ILE A 191 -8.36 15.57 3.31
CA ILE A 191 -7.59 16.74 2.89
C ILE A 191 -7.09 17.53 4.10
N ASN A 192 -7.91 17.73 5.12
CA ASN A 192 -7.52 18.39 6.37
C ASN A 192 -6.39 17.63 7.07
N LYS A 193 -6.43 16.28 7.08
CA LYS A 193 -5.31 15.46 7.60
C LYS A 193 -4.03 15.66 6.80
N LYS A 194 -4.11 15.73 5.47
CA LYS A 194 -2.96 16.02 4.60
C LYS A 194 -2.42 17.44 4.82
N LEU A 195 -3.28 18.45 4.95
CA LEU A 195 -2.89 19.84 5.22
C LEU A 195 -2.19 19.97 6.57
N LEU A 196 -2.72 19.35 7.62
CA LEU A 196 -2.09 19.29 8.94
C LEU A 196 -0.69 18.65 8.88
N ALA A 197 -0.51 17.58 8.10
CA ALA A 197 0.79 16.93 7.92
C ALA A 197 1.83 17.82 7.21
N THR A 198 1.39 18.82 6.43
CA THR A 198 2.29 19.82 5.80
C THR A 198 2.67 20.98 6.74
N GLY A 199 2.17 20.99 7.98
CA GLY A 199 2.37 22.11 8.91
C GLY A 199 1.53 23.35 8.58
N ASN A 200 0.61 23.23 7.62
CA ASN A 200 -0.34 24.28 7.27
C ASN A 200 -1.56 24.20 8.20
N ASN A 201 -1.89 25.30 8.88
CA ASN A 201 -3.07 25.42 9.74
C ASN A 201 -4.35 25.80 8.97
N VAL A 202 -4.41 25.44 7.69
CA VAL A 202 -5.58 25.69 6.84
C VAL A 202 -6.49 24.48 6.94
N GLN A 203 -7.78 24.72 7.20
CA GLN A 203 -8.81 23.70 7.14
C GLN A 203 -9.83 24.09 6.06
N ILE A 204 -10.28 23.10 5.30
CA ILE A 204 -11.41 23.26 4.40
C ILE A 204 -12.67 23.35 5.26
N ALA A 205 -13.45 24.40 5.04
CA ALA A 205 -14.73 24.63 5.71
C ALA A 205 -15.89 24.12 4.85
N GLY A 206 -16.95 23.64 5.51
CA GLY A 206 -18.13 23.04 4.86
C GLY A 206 -17.99 21.54 4.64
N ASN A 207 -19.01 20.92 4.03
CA ASN A 207 -18.98 19.51 3.65
C ASN A 207 -18.48 19.40 2.19
N LEU A 208 -17.16 19.26 2.04
CA LEU A 208 -16.51 19.17 0.74
C LEU A 208 -16.99 17.96 -0.06
N THR A 209 -17.29 16.87 0.63
CA THR A 209 -17.84 15.66 0.00
C THR A 209 -19.15 15.97 -0.72
N GLN A 210 -20.11 16.61 -0.04
CA GLN A 210 -21.37 17.04 -0.65
C GLN A 210 -21.14 18.07 -1.78
N HIS A 211 -20.20 19.01 -1.59
CA HIS A 211 -19.90 20.02 -2.60
C HIS A 211 -19.39 19.40 -3.91
N ILE A 212 -18.47 18.44 -3.82
CA ILE A 212 -17.95 17.72 -4.99
C ILE A 212 -19.06 16.90 -5.65
N MET A 213 -19.89 16.19 -4.87
CA MET A 213 -21.03 15.44 -5.43
C MET A 213 -22.00 16.35 -6.18
N ASN A 214 -22.31 17.53 -5.63
CA ASN A 214 -23.18 18.51 -6.28
C ASN A 214 -22.59 19.06 -7.59
N ILE A 215 -21.28 19.36 -7.62
CA ILE A 215 -20.59 19.78 -8.86
C ILE A 215 -20.66 18.67 -9.90
N SER A 216 -20.37 17.43 -9.52
CA SER A 216 -20.49 16.28 -10.42
C SER A 216 -21.91 16.20 -10.98
N ALA A 217 -22.94 16.23 -10.15
CA ALA A 217 -24.34 16.19 -10.58
C ALA A 217 -24.71 17.35 -11.54
N GLN A 218 -24.25 18.58 -11.26
CA GLN A 218 -24.50 19.74 -12.12
C GLN A 218 -23.75 19.66 -13.47
N THR A 219 -22.53 19.13 -13.46
CA THR A 219 -21.72 18.93 -14.68
C THR A 219 -22.34 17.87 -15.57
N LEU A 220 -22.85 16.79 -14.98
CA LEU A 220 -23.50 15.68 -15.67
C LEU A 220 -24.88 16.05 -16.23
N THR A 221 -25.59 16.99 -15.60
CA THR A 221 -26.86 17.52 -16.11
C THR A 221 -26.68 18.68 -17.11
N GLY A 222 -25.44 18.98 -17.52
CA GLY A 222 -25.12 20.03 -18.50
C GLY A 222 -25.34 21.46 -18.01
N LYS A 223 -25.59 21.67 -16.70
CA LYS A 223 -25.86 22.99 -16.10
C LYS A 223 -24.60 23.74 -15.64
N ALA A 224 -23.43 23.11 -15.66
CA ALA A 224 -22.20 23.62 -15.05
C ALA A 224 -21.51 24.80 -15.74
N LEU A 225 -21.98 25.28 -16.90
CA LEU A 225 -21.29 26.36 -17.63
C LEU A 225 -21.41 27.76 -17.00
N LEU A 226 -22.01 27.95 -15.82
CA LEU A 226 -22.27 29.29 -15.27
C LEU A 226 -21.96 29.54 -13.78
N GLN A 227 -21.42 28.60 -13.00
CA GLN A 227 -21.12 28.87 -11.57
C GLN A 227 -19.74 28.38 -11.13
N ASN A 228 -18.84 29.33 -10.87
CA ASN A 228 -17.58 29.12 -10.17
C ASN A 228 -17.84 28.79 -8.68
N ASN A 229 -18.19 27.55 -8.38
CA ASN A 229 -18.36 27.06 -7.01
C ASN A 229 -17.03 26.46 -6.51
N GLN A 230 -16.04 27.30 -6.20
CA GLN A 230 -14.85 26.85 -5.47
C GLN A 230 -15.20 26.58 -3.99
N PRO A 231 -14.69 25.51 -3.36
CA PRO A 231 -14.90 25.27 -1.94
C PRO A 231 -14.27 26.41 -1.11
N SER A 232 -15.01 26.89 -0.11
CA SER A 232 -14.58 27.95 0.79
C SER A 232 -13.41 27.49 1.66
N ILE A 233 -12.25 28.12 1.48
CA ILE A 233 -11.06 27.92 2.33
C ILE A 233 -11.12 28.97 3.45
N GLU A 234 -11.38 28.55 4.68
CA GLU A 234 -11.25 29.43 5.83
C GLU A 234 -9.81 29.45 6.33
N LYS A 235 -9.19 30.64 6.28
CA LYS A 235 -7.97 30.90 7.03
C LYS A 235 -8.38 31.14 8.48
N ASN A 236 -8.27 30.12 9.33
CA ASN A 236 -8.33 30.38 10.75
C ASN A 236 -7.19 31.34 11.13
N ALA A 237 -7.54 32.39 11.88
CA ALA A 237 -6.55 33.24 12.53
C ALA A 237 -5.54 32.35 13.26
N PRO A 238 -4.23 32.67 13.23
CA PRO A 238 -3.20 31.79 13.76
C PRO A 238 -3.57 31.37 15.18
N ALA A 239 -3.91 30.09 15.36
CA ALA A 239 -4.08 29.52 16.68
C ALA A 239 -2.74 29.72 17.38
N LYS A 240 -2.71 30.55 18.42
CA LYS A 240 -1.54 30.62 19.30
C LYS A 240 -1.25 29.18 19.72
N PRO A 241 -0.04 28.66 19.47
CA PRO A 241 0.29 27.29 19.84
C PRO A 241 -0.06 27.09 21.31
N THR A 242 -0.83 26.05 21.63
CA THR A 242 -1.12 25.70 23.00
C THR A 242 0.22 25.48 23.70
N PRO A 243 0.59 26.33 24.68
CA PRO A 243 1.95 26.37 25.19
C PRO A 243 2.28 25.03 25.83
N SER A 244 3.40 24.43 25.43
CA SER A 244 3.84 23.15 25.98
C SER A 244 3.98 23.24 27.51
N LYS A 245 3.86 22.12 28.24
CA LYS A 245 4.04 22.09 29.71
C LYS A 245 5.37 22.74 30.15
N LYS A 246 6.42 22.62 29.32
CA LYS A 246 7.74 23.24 29.50
C LYS A 246 7.70 24.77 29.33
N GLU A 247 6.93 25.26 28.36
CA GLU A 247 6.73 26.70 28.12
C GLU A 247 5.92 27.36 29.24
N LEU A 248 4.84 26.73 29.71
CA LEU A 248 4.04 27.24 30.83
C LEU A 248 4.89 27.40 32.11
N GLN A 249 5.72 26.41 32.42
CA GLN A 249 6.65 26.47 33.55
C GLN A 249 7.67 27.60 33.38
N PHE A 250 8.20 27.79 32.16
CA PHE A 250 9.17 28.85 31.91
C PHE A 250 8.54 30.25 31.95
N ARG A 251 7.31 30.41 31.44
CA ARG A 251 6.54 31.67 31.50
C ARG A 251 6.29 32.10 32.94
N SER A 252 5.95 31.17 33.83
CA SER A 252 5.82 31.43 35.27
C SER A 252 7.15 31.86 35.89
N PHE A 253 8.23 31.10 35.63
CA PHE A 253 9.59 31.44 36.10
C PHE A 253 10.06 32.82 35.61
N PHE A 254 9.78 33.16 34.36
CA PHE A 254 10.15 34.45 33.77
C PHE A 254 9.51 35.62 34.54
N GLY A 255 8.22 35.51 34.87
CA GLY A 255 7.49 36.55 35.61
C GLY A 255 8.05 36.80 37.02
N GLN A 256 8.57 35.75 37.66
CA GLN A 256 9.19 35.86 38.99
C GLN A 256 10.60 36.46 38.95
N THR A 257 11.36 36.18 37.88
CA THR A 257 12.80 36.42 37.81
C THR A 257 13.19 37.69 37.03
N PHE A 258 12.38 38.09 36.05
CA PHE A 258 12.65 39.23 35.16
C PHE A 258 11.58 40.32 35.35
N LYS A 259 11.73 41.11 36.42
CA LYS A 259 10.75 42.15 36.79
C LYS A 259 11.00 43.48 36.10
N GLU A 260 12.21 43.70 35.60
CA GLU A 260 12.64 44.94 34.95
C GLU A 260 11.99 45.14 33.58
N LYS A 261 11.64 46.40 33.28
CA LYS A 261 10.94 46.80 32.05
C LYS A 261 11.66 46.32 30.78
N LYS A 262 12.98 46.49 30.71
CA LYS A 262 13.81 46.07 29.56
C LYS A 262 13.71 44.57 29.22
N TYR A 263 13.47 43.70 30.20
CA TYR A 263 13.29 42.27 29.95
C TYR A 263 11.82 41.93 29.65
N LYS A 264 10.87 42.60 30.31
CA LYS A 264 9.44 42.45 30.04
C LYS A 264 9.07 42.84 28.61
N ASP A 265 9.65 43.92 28.09
CA ASP A 265 9.39 44.42 26.73
C ASP A 265 9.86 43.42 25.65
N LYS A 266 10.82 42.54 25.98
CA LYS A 266 11.35 41.49 25.10
C LYS A 266 11.02 40.08 25.59
N LYS A 267 10.00 39.94 26.45
CA LYS A 267 9.61 38.68 27.09
C LYS A 267 9.48 37.52 26.10
N GLU A 268 8.74 37.71 25.02
CA GLU A 268 8.49 36.64 24.03
C GLU A 268 9.77 36.21 23.31
N GLN A 269 10.67 37.15 23.01
CA GLN A 269 11.95 36.85 22.35
C GLN A 269 12.89 36.05 23.27
N ILE A 270 12.85 36.31 24.58
CA ILE A 270 13.63 35.54 25.57
C ILE A 270 13.05 34.12 25.73
N ILE A 271 11.72 34.00 25.81
CA ILE A 271 11.06 32.69 25.91
C ILE A 271 11.35 31.84 24.67
N GLU A 272 11.23 32.42 23.49
CA GLU A 272 11.54 31.74 22.23
C GLU A 272 13.02 31.33 22.15
N ALA A 273 13.94 32.21 22.53
CA ALA A 273 15.37 31.90 22.55
C ALA A 273 15.68 30.70 23.47
N VAL A 274 14.98 30.58 24.60
CA VAL A 274 15.13 29.43 25.52
C VAL A 274 14.47 28.17 24.98
N LEU A 275 13.25 28.24 24.46
CA LEU A 275 12.53 27.06 23.94
C LEU A 275 13.21 26.43 22.73
N THR A 276 13.85 27.26 21.89
CA THR A 276 14.47 26.83 20.64
C THR A 276 15.97 26.54 20.76
N SER A 277 16.56 26.64 21.95
CA SER A 277 17.99 26.34 22.18
C SER A 277 18.16 25.00 22.87
N LYS A 278 19.21 24.26 22.48
CA LYS A 278 19.59 22.96 23.09
C LYS A 278 20.89 23.03 23.87
N THR A 279 21.68 24.10 23.70
CA THR A 279 22.99 24.30 24.35
C THR A 279 23.14 25.71 24.91
N LYS A 280 24.03 25.91 25.90
CA LYS A 280 24.29 27.25 26.47
C LYS A 280 24.83 28.22 25.42
N THR A 281 25.68 27.71 24.52
CA THR A 281 26.26 28.49 23.40
C THR A 281 25.20 28.96 22.40
N GLN A 282 24.23 28.10 22.06
CA GLN A 282 23.11 28.48 21.17
C GLN A 282 22.24 29.56 21.80
N LEU A 283 21.94 29.43 23.10
CA LEU A 283 21.18 30.42 23.84
C LEU A 283 21.92 31.77 23.89
N ASN A 284 23.22 31.75 24.19
CA ASN A 284 24.05 32.95 24.20
C ASN A 284 24.05 33.67 22.84
N SER A 285 24.23 32.92 21.74
CA SER A 285 24.19 33.47 20.38
C SER A 285 22.86 34.15 20.07
N LYS A 286 21.73 33.52 20.43
CA LYS A 286 20.39 34.10 20.22
C LYS A 286 20.13 35.33 21.09
N LEU A 287 20.53 35.30 22.37
CA LEU A 287 20.36 36.44 23.28
C LEU A 287 21.22 37.64 22.89
N THR A 288 22.41 37.42 22.34
CA THR A 288 23.31 38.50 21.87
C THR A 288 22.74 39.26 20.67
N LYS A 289 21.79 38.67 19.93
CA LYS A 289 21.04 39.36 18.87
C LYS A 289 19.94 40.28 19.41
N ILE A 290 19.54 40.09 20.67
CA ILE A 290 18.40 40.79 21.29
C ILE A 290 18.88 41.85 22.28
N PHE A 291 19.97 41.56 22.99
CA PHE A 291 20.49 42.39 24.09
C PHE A 291 22.00 42.67 23.94
N PRO A 292 22.48 43.81 24.47
CA PRO A 292 23.91 44.06 24.63
C PRO A 292 24.57 43.00 25.50
N GLY A 293 25.87 42.73 25.28
CA GLY A 293 26.59 41.65 25.98
C GLY A 293 26.55 41.72 27.52
N VAL A 294 26.42 42.91 28.11
CA VAL A 294 26.25 43.10 29.56
C VAL A 294 24.93 42.52 30.04
N ASP A 295 23.84 42.77 29.31
CA ASP A 295 22.51 42.27 29.64
C ASP A 295 22.37 40.77 29.38
N VAL A 296 23.03 40.24 28.35
CA VAL A 296 23.07 38.80 28.06
C VAL A 296 23.69 38.03 29.23
N LYS A 297 24.80 38.52 29.81
CA LYS A 297 25.43 37.91 31.00
C LYS A 297 24.48 37.87 32.20
N ILE A 298 23.71 38.94 32.43
CA ILE A 298 22.72 39.01 33.51
C ILE A 298 21.60 38.00 33.26
N ILE A 299 21.09 37.91 32.03
CA ILE A 299 20.05 36.95 31.65
C ILE A 299 20.54 35.51 31.86
N LEU A 300 21.71 35.15 31.33
CA LEU A 300 22.28 33.81 31.49
C LEU A 300 22.51 33.43 32.95
N LYS A 301 22.99 34.37 33.79
CA LYS A 301 23.15 34.15 35.23
C LYS A 301 21.82 33.87 35.93
N ARG A 302 20.75 34.58 35.57
CA ARG A 302 19.40 34.35 36.12
C ARG A 302 18.76 33.05 35.62
N LEU A 303 19.10 32.62 34.41
CA LEU A 303 18.64 31.37 33.82
C LEU A 303 19.42 30.14 34.30
N GLN A 304 20.52 30.31 35.03
CA GLN A 304 21.43 29.24 35.44
C GLN A 304 20.73 28.07 36.14
N SER A 305 19.71 28.34 36.96
CA SER A 305 18.91 27.29 37.64
C SER A 305 18.07 26.42 36.70
N LYS A 306 17.82 26.88 35.46
CA LYS A 306 17.04 26.18 34.43
C LYS A 306 17.90 25.58 33.30
N ILE A 307 19.14 26.03 33.15
CA ILE A 307 20.06 25.60 32.09
C ILE A 307 21.33 24.91 32.62
N LYS A 308 21.35 24.54 33.92
CA LYS A 308 22.50 23.89 34.57
C LYS A 308 22.97 22.64 33.82
N ASP A 309 22.02 21.83 33.40
CA ASP A 309 22.27 20.54 32.74
C ASP A 309 22.46 20.65 31.22
N TRP A 310 22.52 21.88 30.68
CA TRP A 310 22.71 22.07 29.24
C TRP A 310 24.19 21.96 28.86
N PRO A 311 24.51 21.30 27.74
CA PRO A 311 25.87 21.19 27.25
C PRO A 311 26.45 22.55 26.82
N GLY A 312 27.76 22.71 26.99
CA GLY A 312 28.52 23.94 26.75
C GLY A 312 28.95 24.65 28.03
N GLN A 313 30.10 25.35 27.97
CA GLN A 313 30.55 26.28 29.02
C GLN A 313 29.64 27.53 29.05
#